data_AF-A0A5J4V0H5-F1
#
_entry.id   AF-A0A5J4V0H5-F1
#
_cell.length_a   1.000
_cell.length_b   1.000
_cell.length_c   1.000
_cell.angle_alpha   90.00
_cell.angle_beta   90.00
_cell.angle_gamma   90.00
#
_symmetry.space_group_name_H-M   'P 1'
#
loop_
_entity.id
_entity.type
_entity.pdbx_description
1 polymer ?
#
loop_
_entity_poly.entity_id
_entity_poly.type
_entity_poly.pdbx_seq_one_letter_code
_entity_poly.pdbx_strand_id
1 'polypeptide(L)'
;MIESGAKGLGEGQQHPFLQPLSNDGTVVNLIQLLKVRNKSNENELSLHEKFGIISKILANLFKATQIPSEIGLDAINILKRNHDYTELVYLAENKVLILGSEQNKRKVAVAIKDKVSNLKTYECQIEHQWDLETMLKKQESIRTFAEQIDEMIKVVLERIEQDGQFEDIDASQN
;
A
#
# COMPACT_ATOMS: atom_id res chain seq x y z
N MET A 1 -6.78 5.96 -19.49
CA MET A 1 -6.56 5.72 -20.93
C MET A 1 -6.15 4.27 -21.21
N ILE A 2 -5.17 3.69 -20.48
CA ILE A 2 -4.88 2.24 -20.53
C ILE A 2 -5.80 1.45 -19.57
N GLU A 3 -5.98 1.90 -18.33
CA GLU A 3 -6.90 1.28 -17.35
C GLU A 3 -8.35 1.16 -17.85
N SER A 4 -8.75 2.10 -18.71
CA SER A 4 -10.07 2.15 -19.34
C SER A 4 -10.29 0.97 -20.30
N GLY A 5 -9.22 0.50 -20.96
CA GLY A 5 -9.25 -0.66 -21.85
C GLY A 5 -9.27 -1.99 -21.13
N ALA A 6 -8.99 -2.00 -19.83
CA ALA A 6 -9.13 -3.17 -18.97
C ALA A 6 -10.57 -3.34 -18.43
N LYS A 7 -11.38 -2.27 -18.40
CA LYS A 7 -12.77 -2.31 -17.94
C LYS A 7 -13.62 -3.13 -18.92
N GLY A 8 -14.13 -4.25 -18.45
CA GLY A 8 -14.97 -5.18 -19.23
C GLY A 8 -14.22 -6.39 -19.80
N LEU A 9 -12.89 -6.50 -19.58
CA LEU A 9 -12.17 -7.73 -19.89
C LEU A 9 -12.54 -8.82 -18.89
N GLY A 10 -13.08 -9.94 -19.40
CA GLY A 10 -13.29 -11.15 -18.62
C GLY A 10 -11.99 -11.81 -18.17
N GLU A 11 -12.11 -12.84 -17.33
CA GLU A 11 -10.96 -13.67 -16.94
C GLU A 11 -10.28 -14.29 -18.16
N GLY A 12 -8.95 -14.28 -18.18
CA GLY A 12 -8.17 -14.88 -19.27
C GLY A 12 -8.14 -14.08 -20.58
N GLN A 13 -8.81 -12.92 -20.65
CA GLN A 13 -8.76 -12.05 -21.83
C GLN A 13 -7.55 -11.11 -21.79
N GLN A 14 -6.81 -11.07 -22.89
CA GLN A 14 -5.64 -10.19 -23.05
C GLN A 14 -6.05 -8.73 -23.26
N HIS A 15 -5.17 -7.81 -22.87
CA HIS A 15 -5.41 -6.39 -23.07
C HIS A 15 -5.35 -6.00 -24.56
N PRO A 16 -6.35 -5.30 -25.12
CA PRO A 16 -6.41 -4.99 -26.56
C PRO A 16 -5.26 -4.11 -27.04
N PHE A 17 -4.71 -3.27 -26.15
CA PHE A 17 -3.57 -2.41 -26.46
C PHE A 17 -2.21 -3.08 -26.33
N LEU A 18 -2.10 -4.34 -25.89
CA LEU A 18 -0.80 -5.00 -25.77
C LEU A 18 -0.08 -5.06 -27.13
N GLN A 19 -0.75 -5.56 -28.16
CA GLN A 19 -0.15 -5.71 -29.49
C GLN A 19 0.20 -4.35 -30.14
N PRO A 20 -0.70 -3.35 -30.20
CA PRO A 20 -0.36 -2.03 -30.72
C PRO A 20 0.84 -1.38 -30.01
N LEU A 21 0.87 -1.41 -28.68
CA LEU A 21 1.92 -0.78 -27.88
C LEU A 21 3.23 -1.59 -27.85
N SER A 22 3.18 -2.88 -28.15
CA SER A 22 4.39 -3.65 -28.42
C SER A 22 4.99 -3.28 -29.78
N ASN A 23 4.14 -3.10 -30.80
CA ASN A 23 4.59 -2.81 -32.16
C ASN A 23 5.19 -1.41 -32.32
N ASP A 24 4.69 -0.42 -31.58
CA ASP A 24 5.22 0.94 -31.61
C ASP A 24 6.43 1.16 -30.67
N GLY A 25 6.85 0.12 -29.94
CA GLY A 25 7.98 0.16 -29.02
C GLY A 25 7.67 0.72 -27.63
N THR A 26 6.43 1.15 -27.35
CA THR A 26 6.03 1.69 -26.04
C THR A 26 6.26 0.69 -24.92
N VAL A 27 5.89 -0.59 -25.11
CA VAL A 27 6.12 -1.64 -24.11
C VAL A 27 7.61 -1.80 -23.80
N VAL A 28 8.47 -1.74 -24.82
CA VAL A 28 9.93 -1.82 -24.66
C VAL A 28 10.45 -0.65 -23.83
N ASN A 29 9.96 0.56 -24.10
CA ASN A 29 10.34 1.76 -23.35
C ASN A 29 9.91 1.67 -21.88
N LEU A 30 8.69 1.20 -21.60
CA LEU A 30 8.20 1.00 -20.22
C LEU A 30 9.05 -0.02 -19.45
N ILE A 31 9.41 -1.13 -20.10
CA ILE A 31 10.32 -2.15 -19.55
C ILE A 31 11.69 -1.54 -19.22
N GLN A 32 12.25 -0.74 -20.13
CA GLN A 32 13.55 -0.09 -19.92
C GLN A 32 13.50 0.90 -18.76
N LEU A 33 12.45 1.72 -18.66
CA LEU A 33 12.26 2.64 -17.54
C LEU A 33 12.23 1.91 -16.21
N LEU A 34 11.52 0.78 -16.13
CA LEU A 34 11.47 -0.03 -14.92
C LEU A 34 12.86 -0.59 -14.54
N LYS A 35 13.66 -1.00 -15.53
CA LYS A 35 15.04 -1.50 -15.31
C LYS A 35 16.01 -0.43 -14.81
N VAL A 36 15.82 0.86 -15.16
CA VAL A 36 16.68 1.96 -14.67
C VAL A 36 16.58 2.11 -13.15
N ARG A 37 15.42 1.82 -12.56
CA ARG A 37 15.18 1.84 -11.11
C ARG A 37 16.22 1.03 -10.32
N ASN A 38 16.63 -0.12 -10.85
CA ASN A 38 17.57 -1.02 -10.17
C ASN A 38 18.99 -0.43 -10.02
N LYS A 39 19.24 0.78 -10.55
CA LYS A 39 20.53 1.47 -10.48
C LYS A 39 20.53 2.75 -9.63
N SER A 40 19.39 3.20 -9.11
CA SER A 40 19.28 4.46 -8.37
C SER A 40 18.93 4.23 -6.90
N ASN A 41 19.64 4.90 -5.98
CA ASN A 41 19.42 4.80 -4.53
C ASN A 41 17.98 5.24 -4.15
N GLU A 42 17.27 4.37 -3.42
CA GLU A 42 15.80 4.32 -3.27
C GLU A 42 15.12 5.45 -2.45
N ASN A 43 15.67 6.67 -2.33
CA ASN A 43 15.14 7.65 -1.36
C ASN A 43 14.28 8.81 -1.92
N GLU A 44 13.97 8.85 -3.23
CA GLU A 44 13.01 9.84 -3.75
C GLU A 44 11.59 9.29 -3.80
N LEU A 45 10.70 9.86 -2.98
CA LEU A 45 9.26 9.58 -2.97
C LEU A 45 8.65 9.63 -4.40
N SER A 46 9.10 10.61 -5.20
CA SER A 46 8.62 10.83 -6.58
C SER A 46 9.04 9.74 -7.57
N LEU A 47 10.12 8.99 -7.28
CA LEU A 47 10.54 7.85 -8.10
C LEU A 47 9.64 6.64 -7.81
N HIS A 48 9.29 6.38 -6.55
CA HIS A 48 8.42 5.26 -6.19
C HIS A 48 7.03 5.36 -6.84
N GLU A 49 6.45 6.55 -6.88
CA GLU A 49 5.17 6.79 -7.55
C GLU A 49 5.25 6.50 -9.06
N LYS A 50 6.29 7.00 -9.74
CA LYS A 50 6.50 6.76 -11.18
C LYS A 50 6.64 5.28 -11.49
N PHE A 51 7.45 4.56 -10.72
CA PHE A 51 7.64 3.12 -10.91
C PHE A 51 6.40 2.31 -10.54
N GLY A 52 5.61 2.78 -9.58
CA GLY A 52 4.28 2.25 -9.29
C GLY A 52 3.36 2.34 -10.51
N ILE A 53 3.26 3.53 -11.11
CA ILE A 53 2.44 3.75 -12.32
C ILE A 53 2.89 2.84 -13.47
N ILE A 54 4.20 2.76 -13.74
CA ILE A 54 4.75 1.89 -14.79
C ILE A 54 4.40 0.42 -14.53
N SER A 55 4.54 -0.03 -13.27
CA SER A 55 4.23 -1.41 -12.89
C SER A 55 2.75 -1.71 -13.07
N LYS A 56 1.85 -0.77 -12.74
CA LYS A 56 0.42 -0.90 -13.00
C LYS A 56 0.09 -0.99 -14.47
N ILE A 57 0.69 -0.13 -15.30
CA ILE A 57 0.49 -0.16 -16.75
C ILE A 57 0.92 -1.51 -17.32
N LEU A 58 2.10 -1.98 -16.94
CA LEU A 58 2.61 -3.29 -17.40
C LEU A 58 1.71 -4.43 -16.91
N ALA A 59 1.26 -4.42 -15.66
CA ALA A 59 0.36 -5.46 -15.15
C ALA A 59 -0.99 -5.50 -15.89
N ASN A 60 -1.56 -4.34 -16.21
CA ASN A 60 -2.76 -4.24 -17.01
C ASN A 60 -2.55 -4.73 -18.45
N LEU A 61 -1.44 -4.35 -19.09
CA LEU A 61 -1.12 -4.77 -20.46
C LEU A 61 -0.87 -6.27 -20.56
N PHE A 62 -0.16 -6.83 -19.57
CA PHE A 62 0.15 -8.26 -19.49
C PHE A 62 -0.94 -9.08 -18.76
N LYS A 63 -2.15 -8.54 -18.57
CA LYS A 63 -3.28 -9.33 -18.07
C LYS A 63 -3.45 -10.59 -18.93
N ALA A 64 -3.58 -11.73 -18.27
CA ALA A 64 -3.72 -13.05 -18.91
C ALA A 64 -2.61 -13.41 -19.93
N THR A 65 -1.45 -12.73 -19.86
CA THR A 65 -0.36 -12.87 -20.83
C THR A 65 0.99 -12.87 -20.12
N GLN A 66 1.92 -13.73 -20.51
CA GLN A 66 3.21 -13.86 -19.81
C GLN A 66 3.96 -12.53 -19.74
N ILE A 67 4.15 -12.03 -18.52
CA ILE A 67 5.03 -10.89 -18.28
C ILE A 67 6.49 -11.33 -18.56
N PRO A 68 7.32 -10.51 -19.20
CA PRO A 68 8.71 -10.84 -19.44
C PRO A 68 9.44 -11.15 -18.12
N SER A 69 10.12 -12.30 -18.06
CA SER A 69 10.78 -12.78 -16.85
C SER A 69 11.82 -11.81 -16.28
N GLU A 70 12.39 -10.98 -17.15
CA GLU A 70 13.35 -9.93 -16.82
C GLU A 70 12.81 -8.78 -15.96
N ILE A 71 11.48 -8.59 -15.90
CA ILE A 71 10.85 -7.54 -15.09
C ILE A 71 9.77 -8.05 -14.13
N GLY A 72 9.39 -9.34 -14.24
CA GLY A 72 8.27 -9.89 -13.50
C GLY A 72 8.41 -9.74 -11.99
N LEU A 73 9.60 -10.04 -11.45
CA LEU A 73 9.85 -9.95 -10.00
C LEU A 73 9.82 -8.50 -9.50
N ASP A 74 10.40 -7.57 -10.26
CA ASP A 74 10.47 -6.15 -9.90
C ASP A 74 9.08 -5.51 -9.89
N ALA A 75 8.30 -5.75 -10.95
CA ALA A 75 6.91 -5.29 -11.02
C ALA A 75 6.08 -5.85 -9.86
N ILE A 76 6.21 -7.15 -9.55
CA ILE A 76 5.50 -7.76 -8.41
C ILE A 76 5.87 -7.11 -7.08
N ASN A 77 7.16 -6.85 -6.84
CA ASN A 77 7.63 -6.26 -5.59
C ASN A 77 7.15 -4.82 -5.42
N ILE A 78 7.13 -4.04 -6.50
CA ILE A 78 6.61 -2.66 -6.50
C ILE A 78 5.11 -2.67 -6.20
N LEU A 79 4.33 -3.49 -6.90
CA LEU A 79 2.88 -3.59 -6.67
C LEU A 79 2.55 -4.05 -5.25
N LYS A 80 3.35 -4.97 -4.68
CA LYS A 80 3.20 -5.39 -3.28
C LYS A 80 3.47 -4.26 -2.29
N ARG A 81 4.56 -3.50 -2.46
CA ARG A 81 4.87 -2.35 -1.60
C ARG A 81 3.78 -1.29 -1.64
N ASN A 82 3.13 -1.12 -2.79
CA ASN A 82 2.07 -0.14 -3.00
C ASN A 82 0.66 -0.65 -2.68
N HIS A 83 0.52 -1.92 -2.26
CA HIS A 83 -0.77 -2.57 -2.01
C HIS A 83 -1.71 -2.62 -3.23
N ASP A 84 -1.15 -2.73 -4.44
CA ASP A 84 -1.88 -2.77 -5.72
C ASP A 84 -2.32 -4.21 -6.05
N TYR A 85 -3.24 -4.74 -5.24
CA TYR A 85 -3.64 -6.16 -5.31
C TYR A 85 -4.38 -6.54 -6.60
N THR A 86 -5.13 -5.63 -7.20
CA THR A 86 -5.85 -5.88 -8.46
C THR A 86 -4.88 -6.22 -9.59
N GLU A 87 -3.81 -5.44 -9.72
CA GLU A 87 -2.76 -5.65 -10.71
C GLU A 87 -1.95 -6.93 -10.43
N LEU A 88 -1.75 -7.28 -9.16
CA LEU A 88 -1.16 -8.58 -8.79
C LEU A 88 -2.04 -9.76 -9.24
N VAL A 89 -3.37 -9.64 -9.16
CA VAL A 89 -4.31 -10.64 -9.69
C VAL A 89 -4.17 -10.77 -11.20
N TYR A 90 -4.10 -9.65 -11.94
CA TYR A 90 -3.91 -9.68 -13.40
C TYR A 90 -2.61 -10.39 -13.82
N LEU A 91 -1.53 -10.18 -13.07
CA LEU A 91 -0.27 -10.90 -13.29
C LEU A 91 -0.37 -12.39 -12.92
N ALA A 92 -1.19 -12.75 -11.93
CA ALA A 92 -1.41 -14.12 -11.50
C ALA A 92 -2.31 -14.91 -12.46
N GLU A 93 -3.18 -14.24 -13.24
CA GLU A 93 -4.01 -14.83 -14.30
C GLU A 93 -3.18 -15.43 -15.46
N ASN A 94 -1.85 -15.36 -15.39
CA ASN A 94 -0.96 -15.99 -16.35
C ASN A 94 -1.11 -17.50 -16.44
N LYS A 95 -0.83 -18.02 -17.64
CA LYS A 95 -0.87 -19.42 -18.07
C LYS A 95 -0.09 -20.43 -17.19
N VAL A 96 0.61 -20.04 -16.13
CA VAL A 96 1.15 -21.03 -15.18
C VAL A 96 0.02 -21.80 -14.46
N LEU A 97 -1.12 -21.14 -14.19
CA LEU A 97 -2.29 -21.82 -13.63
C LEU A 97 -3.11 -22.56 -14.71
N ILE A 98 -3.16 -22.05 -15.95
CA ILE A 98 -4.01 -22.58 -17.03
C ILE A 98 -3.29 -23.66 -17.88
N LEU A 99 -1.98 -23.56 -18.10
CA LEU A 99 -1.15 -24.43 -18.95
C LEU A 99 -0.06 -25.22 -18.21
N GLY A 100 0.11 -25.05 -16.89
CA GLY A 100 1.04 -25.88 -16.13
C GLY A 100 0.68 -27.36 -16.25
N SER A 101 1.66 -28.24 -16.42
CA SER A 101 1.43 -29.69 -16.28
C SER A 101 0.69 -29.97 -14.97
N GLU A 102 -0.12 -31.03 -14.91
CA GLU A 102 -0.83 -31.39 -13.67
C GLU A 102 0.08 -31.45 -12.44
N GLN A 103 1.36 -31.74 -12.66
CA GLN A 103 2.40 -31.72 -11.64
C GLN A 103 2.73 -30.30 -11.14
N ASN A 104 2.78 -29.30 -12.01
CA ASN A 104 2.97 -27.91 -11.65
C ASN A 104 1.71 -27.32 -11.01
N LYS A 105 0.52 -27.66 -11.52
CA LYS A 105 -0.75 -27.30 -10.86
C LYS A 105 -0.83 -27.87 -9.45
N ARG A 106 -0.41 -29.13 -9.23
CA ARG A 106 -0.30 -29.72 -7.89
C ARG A 106 0.71 -29.00 -7.02
N LYS A 107 1.92 -28.73 -7.51
CA LYS A 107 2.95 -28.01 -6.73
C LYS A 107 2.47 -26.62 -6.32
N VAL A 108 1.80 -25.90 -7.24
CA VAL A 108 1.23 -24.58 -6.97
C VAL A 108 0.05 -24.69 -6.00
N ALA A 109 -0.88 -25.64 -6.18
CA ALA A 109 -1.99 -25.86 -5.26
C ALA A 109 -1.51 -26.24 -3.85
N VAL A 110 -0.47 -27.07 -3.73
CA VAL A 110 0.17 -27.40 -2.46
C VAL A 110 0.84 -26.18 -1.86
N ALA A 111 1.63 -25.42 -2.63
CA ALA A 111 2.27 -24.20 -2.13
C ALA A 111 1.26 -23.11 -1.73
N ILE A 112 0.13 -22.99 -2.44
CA ILE A 112 -0.99 -22.11 -2.09
C ILE A 112 -1.66 -22.64 -0.82
N LYS A 113 -1.95 -23.94 -0.73
CA LYS A 113 -2.55 -24.54 0.47
C LYS A 113 -1.66 -24.36 1.69
N ASP A 114 -0.35 -24.53 1.54
CA ASP A 114 0.65 -24.30 2.59
C ASP A 114 0.71 -22.82 2.95
N LYS A 115 0.72 -21.91 1.97
CA LYS A 115 0.65 -20.46 2.23
C LYS A 115 -0.66 -20.03 2.89
N VAL A 116 -1.80 -20.57 2.48
CA VAL A 116 -3.12 -20.27 3.07
C VAL A 116 -3.21 -20.84 4.48
N SER A 117 -2.65 -22.04 4.72
CA SER A 117 -2.56 -22.61 6.07
C SER A 117 -1.64 -21.78 6.95
N ASN A 118 -0.49 -21.35 6.42
CA ASN A 118 0.41 -20.42 7.11
C ASN A 118 -0.27 -19.07 7.34
N LEU A 119 -1.06 -18.55 6.40
CA LEU A 119 -1.81 -17.30 6.54
C LEU A 119 -2.90 -17.39 7.61
N LYS A 120 -3.60 -18.53 7.72
CA LYS A 120 -4.50 -18.82 8.84
C LYS A 120 -3.77 -18.90 10.19
N THR A 121 -2.48 -19.25 10.16
CA THR A 121 -1.61 -19.22 11.33
C THR A 121 -1.08 -17.80 11.62
N TYR A 122 -0.95 -16.96 10.58
CA TYR A 122 -0.61 -15.54 10.65
C TYR A 122 -1.79 -14.64 11.05
N GLU A 123 -3.04 -15.03 10.84
CA GLU A 123 -4.20 -14.36 11.45
C GLU A 123 -4.13 -14.39 12.98
N CYS A 124 -3.43 -15.36 13.58
CA CYS A 124 -3.11 -15.39 15.01
C CYS A 124 -1.91 -14.48 15.39
N GLN A 125 -1.19 -13.90 14.42
CA GLN A 125 0.03 -13.10 14.66
C GLN A 125 -0.10 -11.64 14.21
N ILE A 126 -1.06 -11.30 13.35
CA ILE A 126 -1.29 -9.92 12.90
C ILE A 126 -1.92 -9.05 14.01
N GLU A 127 -2.50 -9.65 15.06
CA GLU A 127 -2.89 -8.85 16.23
C GLU A 127 -1.70 -8.32 17.06
N HIS A 128 -0.47 -8.82 16.89
CA HIS A 128 0.66 -8.43 17.75
C HIS A 128 1.95 -8.13 16.97
N GLN A 129 1.89 -7.13 16.09
CA GLN A 129 3.11 -6.49 15.58
C GLN A 129 3.05 -4.96 15.56
N TRP A 130 2.42 -4.38 16.59
CA TRP A 130 2.95 -3.15 17.17
C TRP A 130 3.86 -3.57 18.31
N ASP A 131 5.13 -3.20 18.24
CA ASP A 131 6.07 -3.36 19.34
C ASP A 131 5.43 -2.78 20.62
N LEU A 132 5.07 -3.66 21.56
CA LEU A 132 4.35 -3.31 22.79
C LEU A 132 5.13 -2.22 23.56
N GLU A 133 6.46 -2.26 23.48
CA GLU A 133 7.33 -1.28 24.10
C GLU A 133 7.20 0.11 23.44
N THR A 134 7.17 0.18 22.10
CA THR A 134 6.91 1.43 21.37
C THR A 134 5.50 1.97 21.63
N MET A 135 4.50 1.10 21.74
CA MET A 135 3.12 1.50 22.03
C MET A 135 2.97 2.05 23.46
N LEU A 136 3.55 1.37 24.45
CA LEU A 136 3.54 1.82 25.85
C LEU A 136 4.29 3.15 26.03
N LYS A 137 5.46 3.31 25.39
CA LYS A 137 6.20 4.59 25.40
C LYS A 137 5.38 5.73 24.78
N LYS A 138 4.67 5.46 23.69
CA LYS A 138 3.82 6.46 23.05
C LYS A 138 2.60 6.82 23.91
N GLN A 139 1.99 5.83 24.56
CA GLN A 139 0.88 6.04 25.48
C GLN A 139 1.31 6.84 26.72
N GLU A 140 2.48 6.55 27.29
CA GLU A 140 3.03 7.28 28.43
C GLU A 140 3.42 8.72 28.06
N SER A 141 3.96 8.93 26.85
CA SER A 141 4.23 10.27 26.32
C SER A 141 2.94 11.09 26.15
N ILE A 142 1.87 10.49 25.64
CA ILE A 142 0.58 11.15 25.49
C ILE A 142 -0.02 11.48 26.87
N ARG A 143 0.09 10.55 27.84
CA ARG A 143 -0.40 10.78 29.20
C ARG A 143 0.31 11.94 29.89
N THR A 144 1.64 11.95 29.84
CA THR A 144 2.46 13.00 30.44
C THR A 144 2.14 14.37 29.83
N PHE A 145 1.93 14.42 28.51
CA PHE A 145 1.58 15.67 27.84
C PHE A 145 0.18 16.17 28.24
N ALA A 146 -0.79 15.26 28.39
CA ALA A 146 -2.13 15.60 28.86
C ALA A 146 -2.11 16.15 30.30
N GLU A 147 -1.32 15.54 31.20
CA GLU A 147 -1.13 16.02 32.57
C GLU A 147 -0.50 17.42 32.61
N GLN A 148 0.48 17.69 31.74
CA GLN A 148 1.07 19.03 31.62
C GLN A 148 0.07 20.09 31.14
N ILE A 149 -0.76 19.75 30.15
CA ILE A 149 -1.82 20.65 29.66
C ILE A 149 -2.84 20.92 30.77
N ASP A 150 -3.26 19.89 31.51
CA ASP A 150 -4.22 20.03 32.60
C ASP A 150 -3.69 20.99 33.68
N GLU A 151 -2.42 20.88 34.03
CA GLU A 151 -1.77 21.79 34.99
C GLU A 151 -1.69 23.22 34.45
N MET A 152 -1.35 23.40 33.18
CA MET A 152 -1.35 24.72 32.53
C MET A 152 -2.75 25.35 32.54
N ILE A 153 -3.80 24.55 32.31
CA ILE A 153 -5.18 25.02 32.37
C ILE A 153 -5.54 25.47 33.78
N LYS A 154 -5.18 24.72 34.83
CA LYS A 154 -5.41 25.12 36.22
C LYS A 154 -4.73 26.45 36.55
N VAL A 155 -3.46 26.63 36.17
CA VAL A 155 -2.73 27.89 36.40
C VAL A 155 -3.42 29.07 35.69
N VAL A 156 -3.94 28.86 34.47
CA VAL A 156 -4.68 29.91 33.76
C VAL A 156 -6.01 30.20 34.45
N LEU A 157 -6.74 29.19 34.91
CA LEU A 157 -8.00 29.38 35.64
C LEU A 157 -7.78 30.09 36.98
N GLU A 158 -6.77 29.71 37.75
CA GLU A 158 -6.40 30.39 39.00
C GLU A 158 -6.03 31.86 38.76
N ARG A 159 -5.34 32.17 37.66
CA ARG A 159 -5.05 33.55 37.26
C ARG A 159 -6.31 34.32 36.89
N ILE A 160 -7.23 33.70 36.15
CA ILE A 160 -8.52 34.32 35.82
C ILE A 160 -9.34 34.58 37.09
N GLU A 161 -9.32 33.68 38.07
CA GLU A 161 -9.99 33.86 39.36
C GLU A 161 -9.32 34.95 40.22
N GLN A 162 -7.98 35.04 40.21
CA GLN A 162 -7.22 36.10 40.89
C GLN A 162 -7.42 37.47 40.22
N ASP A 163 -7.45 37.51 38.89
CA ASP A 163 -7.69 38.72 38.09
C ASP A 163 -9.19 39.11 38.10
N GLY A 164 -10.07 38.18 38.46
CA GLY A 164 -11.52 38.33 38.59
C GLY A 164 -12.02 38.99 39.88
N GLN A 165 -11.14 39.65 40.66
CA GLN A 165 -11.56 40.60 41.72
C GLN A 165 -12.05 41.97 41.18
N PHE A 166 -12.59 42.00 39.97
CA PHE A 166 -13.45 43.07 39.45
C PHE A 166 -14.47 42.33 38.57
N GLU A 167 -15.76 42.21 38.87
CA GLU A 167 -16.70 43.18 39.40
C GLU A 167 -17.84 42.46 40.16
N ASP A 168 -17.94 42.64 41.47
CA ASP A 168 -19.27 42.75 42.10
C ASP A 168 -19.67 44.24 41.99
N ILE A 169 -20.09 44.65 40.79
CA ILE A 169 -21.05 45.76 40.67
C ILE A 169 -22.37 45.12 40.30
N ASP A 170 -22.92 44.41 41.28
CA ASP A 170 -24.30 43.98 41.23
C ASP A 170 -25.18 45.23 41.30
N ALA A 171 -25.68 45.61 40.14
CA ALA A 171 -26.83 46.48 40.03
C ALA A 171 -27.99 45.78 40.71
N SER A 172 -28.36 46.22 41.93
CA SER A 172 -29.74 46.45 42.40
C SER A 172 -29.80 46.42 43.93
N GLN A 173 -29.95 47.58 44.59
CA GLN A 173 -31.05 47.86 45.51
C GLN A 173 -30.91 49.26 46.17
N ASN A 174 -31.94 50.09 45.91
CA ASN A 174 -32.32 51.40 46.47
C ASN A 174 -31.56 52.66 46.04
#